data_AF-A0A9Q0Z9D3-F1
#
_entry.id   AF-A0A9Q0Z9D3-F1
#
_cell.length_a   1.000
_cell.length_b   1.000
_cell.length_c   1.000
_cell.angle_alpha   90.00
_cell.angle_beta   90.00
_cell.angle_gamma   90.00
#
_symmetry.space_group_name_H-M   'P 1'
#
loop_
_entity.id
_entity.type
_entity.pdbx_description
1 polymer ?
#
loop_
_entity_poly.entity_id
_entity_poly.type
_entity_poly.pdbx_seq_one_letter_code
_entity_poly.pdbx_strand_id
1 'polypeptide(L)'
;MSWWCLITRVVTRKRDRSLTTGNNSDENESGAAFFVRILRYLETPQYLRKALFPKHYSLRFVGMLPPLDAPHHLRKHEWAPFREGVTLNEKVPNSGETLVDVGLSKNVAVNQVLEPGIRVTVAMGTNRNLDADPPRQVVSLLKPMEEAGMYWGYRVRYASNISSVFKDCPYKGGYDHLIGTSEHGLVINSSELSLPAFSHLLIAFGGLAGLEESIEEDSNLKGKNVREVFDSYLNTCPHQGSRTIRTEEAIFISLQYFQDPINRALHGVQH
;
A
#
# COMPACT_ATOMS: atom_id res chain seq x y z
N MET A 1 -15.26 10.97 -7.29
CA MET A 1 -14.69 9.78 -7.96
C MET A 1 -13.45 9.38 -7.18
N SER A 2 -13.63 8.68 -6.07
CA SER A 2 -12.53 8.26 -5.19
C SER A 2 -12.42 6.75 -5.37
N TRP A 3 -11.32 6.31 -5.96
CA TRP A 3 -11.06 4.89 -6.22
C TRP A 3 -10.61 4.23 -4.92
N TRP A 4 -11.44 3.33 -4.39
CA TRP A 4 -11.17 2.57 -3.17
C TRP A 4 -10.66 1.18 -3.56
N CYS A 5 -9.35 1.06 -3.72
CA CYS A 5 -8.72 -0.25 -3.69
C CYS A 5 -7.42 -0.12 -2.93
N LEU A 6 -7.48 -0.39 -1.63
CA LEU A 6 -6.28 -0.53 -0.82
C LEU A 6 -5.62 -1.85 -1.20
N ILE A 7 -4.81 -1.82 -2.26
CA ILE A 7 -3.98 -2.95 -2.66
C ILE A 7 -2.88 -3.09 -1.59
N THR A 8 -3.17 -3.87 -0.55
CA THR A 8 -2.10 -4.39 0.32
C THR A 8 -1.40 -5.48 -0.47
N ARG A 9 -0.36 -5.11 -1.23
CA ARG A 9 0.41 -6.08 -2.01
C ARG A 9 1.23 -6.92 -1.05
N VAL A 10 0.78 -8.15 -0.82
CA VAL A 10 1.49 -9.15 -0.04
C VAL A 10 2.54 -9.78 -0.93
N VAL A 11 3.75 -9.92 -0.41
CA VAL A 11 4.81 -10.71 -1.05
C VAL A 11 5.00 -11.98 -0.26
N THR A 12 4.62 -13.13 -0.81
CA THR A 12 4.92 -14.45 -0.24
C THR A 12 6.29 -14.93 -0.75
N ARG A 13 7.03 -15.62 0.11
CA ARG A 13 8.42 -16.04 -0.14
C ARG A 13 8.47 -17.38 -0.86
N LYS A 14 9.30 -17.49 -1.91
CA LYS A 14 9.89 -18.77 -2.33
C LYS A 14 11.15 -19.04 -1.48
N ARG A 15 11.28 -20.25 -0.94
CA ARG A 15 12.22 -20.59 0.13
C ARG A 15 13.69 -20.60 -0.36
N ASP A 16 14.42 -19.48 -0.22
CA ASP A 16 15.90 -19.48 -0.30
C ASP A 16 16.55 -19.37 1.09
N ARG A 17 17.34 -20.37 1.47
CA ARG A 17 18.04 -20.48 2.76
C ARG A 17 19.17 -19.43 2.88
N SER A 18 19.07 -18.55 3.89
CA SER A 18 20.15 -17.97 4.72
C SER A 18 19.79 -16.55 5.15
N LEU A 19 19.57 -16.33 6.45
CA LEU A 19 19.64 -15.00 7.07
C LEU A 19 20.92 -14.99 7.90
N THR A 20 22.00 -14.47 7.32
CA THR A 20 23.23 -14.16 8.07
C THR A 20 23.35 -12.65 8.23
N THR A 21 23.27 -12.20 9.48
CA THR A 21 23.66 -10.87 9.94
C THR A 21 25.16 -10.70 9.75
N GLY A 22 25.57 -9.87 8.79
CA GLY A 22 26.96 -9.49 8.56
C GLY A 22 27.02 -8.32 7.58
N ASN A 23 27.78 -7.28 7.94
CA ASN A 23 27.92 -5.97 7.28
C ASN A 23 28.57 -6.01 5.88
N ASN A 24 28.13 -6.91 5.01
CA ASN A 24 28.48 -7.00 3.59
C ASN A 24 27.27 -7.55 2.78
N SER A 25 26.06 -7.13 3.13
CA SER A 25 24.80 -7.79 2.77
C SER A 25 24.07 -7.27 1.51
N ASP A 26 24.62 -6.30 0.80
CA ASP A 26 23.91 -5.59 -0.29
C ASP A 26 23.65 -6.44 -1.55
N GLU A 27 24.35 -7.57 -1.74
CA GLU A 27 24.20 -8.43 -2.92
C GLU A 27 23.22 -9.61 -2.73
N ASN A 28 22.87 -9.97 -1.49
CA ASN A 28 22.04 -11.14 -1.17
C ASN A 28 20.67 -10.77 -0.57
N GLU A 29 20.09 -9.66 -1.01
CA GLU A 29 18.73 -9.32 -0.63
C GLU A 29 17.72 -10.27 -1.29
N SER A 30 16.84 -10.89 -0.50
CA SER A 30 15.75 -11.71 -1.04
C SER A 30 14.85 -10.89 -1.97
N GLY A 31 14.35 -11.50 -3.04
CA GLY A 31 13.45 -10.83 -3.99
C GLY A 31 12.23 -10.16 -3.33
N ALA A 32 11.74 -10.71 -2.21
CA ALA A 32 10.64 -10.13 -1.48
C ALA A 32 11.01 -8.85 -0.72
N ALA A 33 12.16 -8.82 -0.05
CA ALA A 33 12.66 -7.63 0.62
C ALA A 33 12.97 -6.51 -0.39
N PHE A 34 13.57 -6.88 -1.52
CA PHE A 34 13.78 -5.97 -2.66
C PHE A 34 12.47 -5.36 -3.13
N PHE A 35 11.46 -6.19 -3.40
CA PHE A 35 10.18 -5.74 -3.90
C PHE A 35 9.42 -4.84 -2.91
N VAL A 36 9.41 -5.21 -1.61
CA VAL A 36 8.84 -4.36 -0.55
C VAL A 36 9.53 -2.99 -0.51
N ARG A 37 10.86 -2.95 -0.64
CA ARG A 37 11.60 -1.69 -0.63
C ARG A 37 11.24 -0.81 -1.83
N ILE A 38 11.16 -1.39 -3.04
CA ILE A 38 10.79 -0.65 -4.26
C ILE A 38 9.37 -0.08 -4.13
N LEU A 39 8.40 -0.87 -3.67
CA LEU A 39 7.02 -0.40 -3.52
C LEU A 39 6.91 0.74 -2.49
N ARG A 40 7.61 0.65 -1.36
CA ARG A 40 7.65 1.72 -0.35
C ARG A 40 8.34 2.99 -0.90
N TYR A 41 9.41 2.82 -1.66
CA TYR A 41 10.12 3.93 -2.28
C TYR A 41 9.24 4.67 -3.29
N LEU A 42 8.52 3.93 -4.14
CA LEU A 42 7.60 4.50 -5.13
C LEU A 42 6.45 5.27 -4.48
N GLU A 43 5.86 4.72 -3.40
CA GLU A 43 4.76 5.38 -2.70
C GLU A 43 5.22 6.64 -1.95
N THR A 44 6.45 6.67 -1.46
CA THR A 44 6.96 7.81 -0.69
C THR A 44 7.11 9.05 -1.57
N PRO A 45 6.56 10.22 -1.16
CA PRO A 45 6.73 11.48 -1.88
C PRO A 45 8.21 11.82 -2.12
N GLN A 46 8.50 12.35 -3.31
CA GLN A 46 9.85 12.59 -3.80
C GLN A 46 10.72 13.43 -2.85
N TYR A 47 10.13 14.40 -2.15
CA TYR A 47 10.83 15.28 -1.23
C TYR A 47 11.23 14.60 0.09
N LEU A 48 10.59 13.47 0.46
CA LEU A 48 10.90 12.71 1.67
C LEU A 48 11.88 11.55 1.43
N ARG A 49 12.05 11.12 0.17
CA ARG A 49 12.84 9.92 -0.16
C ARG A 49 14.27 9.97 0.38
N LYS A 50 14.93 11.13 0.28
CA LYS A 50 16.30 11.31 0.77
C LYS A 50 16.42 11.17 2.30
N ALA A 51 15.39 11.58 3.04
CA ALA A 51 15.37 11.49 4.49
C ALA A 51 15.01 10.09 4.99
N LEU A 52 14.09 9.40 4.30
CA LEU A 52 13.54 8.12 4.74
C LEU A 52 14.27 6.89 4.16
N PHE A 53 14.94 7.04 3.02
CA PHE A 53 15.64 5.93 2.35
C PHE A 53 17.13 6.24 2.26
N PRO A 54 17.98 5.58 3.07
CA PRO A 54 19.41 5.67 2.89
C PRO A 54 19.81 5.13 1.51
N LYS A 55 20.98 5.55 1.02
CA LYS A 55 21.53 5.00 -0.23
C LYS A 55 21.64 3.48 -0.09
N HIS A 56 21.00 2.77 -1.01
CA HIS A 56 20.99 1.32 -1.03
C HIS A 56 21.19 0.84 -2.47
N TYR A 57 21.96 -0.23 -2.66
CA TYR A 57 22.27 -0.82 -3.97
C TYR A 57 21.02 -1.19 -4.78
N SER A 58 20.05 -1.84 -4.15
CA SER A 58 18.70 -2.12 -4.66
C SER A 58 17.97 -0.89 -5.24
N LEU A 59 18.27 0.33 -4.76
CA LEU A 59 17.61 1.55 -5.23
C LEU A 59 18.39 2.29 -6.34
N ARG A 60 19.53 1.76 -6.82
CA ARG A 60 20.39 2.49 -7.77
C ARG A 60 19.72 2.81 -9.12
N PHE A 61 18.72 2.03 -9.50
CA PHE A 61 18.02 2.14 -10.80
C PHE A 61 16.58 2.64 -10.67
N VAL A 62 16.15 3.09 -9.49
CA VAL A 62 14.75 3.54 -9.27
C VAL A 62 14.36 4.76 -10.11
N GLY A 63 15.32 5.52 -10.63
CA GLY A 63 15.07 6.59 -11.57
C GLY A 63 14.50 6.13 -12.92
N MET A 64 14.59 4.83 -13.24
CA MET A 64 13.99 4.24 -14.45
C MET A 64 12.56 3.75 -14.22
N LEU A 65 12.07 3.71 -12.98
CA LEU A 65 10.72 3.26 -12.69
C LEU A 65 9.70 4.36 -13.09
N PRO A 66 8.53 3.97 -13.63
CA PRO A 66 7.48 4.95 -13.91
C PRO A 66 7.05 5.65 -12.62
N PRO A 67 6.84 6.99 -12.65
CA PRO A 67 6.37 7.71 -11.48
C PRO A 67 4.94 7.29 -11.14
N LEU A 68 4.63 7.20 -9.84
CA LEU A 68 3.27 6.97 -9.36
C LEU A 68 2.40 8.22 -9.52
N ASP A 69 2.98 9.41 -9.30
CA ASP A 69 2.33 10.74 -9.36
C ASP A 69 0.98 10.77 -8.61
N ALA A 70 0.95 10.19 -7.42
CA ALA A 70 -0.24 10.15 -6.57
C ALA A 70 -0.56 11.54 -5.97
N PRO A 71 -1.80 11.79 -5.47
CA PRO A 71 -2.20 13.10 -4.95
C PRO A 71 -1.31 13.67 -3.83
N HIS A 72 -0.63 12.82 -3.07
CA HIS A 72 0.33 13.21 -2.03
C HIS A 72 1.75 13.48 -2.55
N HIS A 73 2.04 13.29 -3.84
CA HIS A 73 3.34 13.55 -4.49
C HIS A 73 3.50 15.01 -4.93
N LEU A 74 3.11 15.93 -4.05
CA LEU A 74 3.02 17.36 -4.34
C LEU A 74 4.39 17.99 -4.64
N ARG A 75 4.41 18.93 -5.58
CA ARG A 75 5.58 19.74 -5.90
C ARG A 75 5.79 20.82 -4.83
N LYS A 76 6.99 21.41 -4.80
CA LYS A 76 7.39 22.41 -3.78
C LYS A 76 6.48 23.64 -3.70
N HIS A 77 5.85 24.02 -4.80
CA HIS A 77 5.01 25.22 -4.90
C HIS A 77 3.50 24.94 -4.75
N GLU A 78 3.10 23.67 -4.71
CA GLU A 78 1.68 23.29 -4.67
C GLU A 78 1.15 23.34 -3.23
N TRP A 79 -0.03 23.92 -3.03
CA TRP A 79 -0.69 23.84 -1.72
C TRP A 79 -1.73 22.72 -1.71
N ALA A 80 -1.85 21.99 -0.62
CA ALA A 80 -2.91 21.02 -0.40
C ALA A 80 -3.37 21.04 1.06
N PRO A 81 -4.62 20.65 1.38
CA PRO A 81 -5.13 20.62 2.76
C PRO A 81 -4.38 19.66 3.67
N PHE A 82 -3.71 18.66 3.10
CA PHE A 82 -2.86 17.70 3.80
C PHE A 82 -1.53 17.57 3.07
N ARG A 83 -0.45 17.30 3.80
CA ARG A 83 0.87 16.95 3.24
C ARG A 83 1.52 15.87 4.07
N GLU A 84 2.27 15.00 3.40
CA GLU A 84 3.20 14.11 4.09
C GLU A 84 4.44 14.90 4.51
N GLY A 85 5.03 14.55 5.64
CA GLY A 85 6.25 15.17 6.13
C GLY A 85 7.14 14.22 6.93
N VAL A 86 8.36 14.66 7.22
CA VAL A 86 9.29 13.95 8.12
C VAL A 86 9.73 14.86 9.26
N THR A 87 9.69 14.36 10.49
CA THR A 87 10.14 15.09 11.68
C THR A 87 11.65 15.31 11.64
N LEU A 88 12.09 16.52 12.00
CA LEU A 88 13.49 16.93 11.95
C LEU A 88 14.15 16.84 13.33
N ASN A 89 15.49 16.75 13.34
CA ASN A 89 16.27 16.78 14.59
C ASN A 89 16.22 18.13 15.30
N GLU A 90 15.91 19.21 14.56
CA GLU A 90 15.82 20.56 15.09
C GLU A 90 14.56 20.70 15.95
N LYS A 91 14.76 20.90 17.25
CA LYS A 91 13.68 21.26 18.18
C LYS A 91 13.47 22.77 18.14
N VAL A 92 12.22 23.20 18.08
CA VAL A 92 11.90 24.60 18.31
C VAL A 92 12.22 24.89 19.78
N PRO A 93 13.11 25.87 20.10
CA PRO A 93 13.50 26.12 21.48
C PRO A 93 12.28 26.43 22.36
N ASN A 94 12.15 25.71 23.47
CA ASN A 94 11.15 25.94 24.53
C ASN A 94 9.65 25.83 24.15
N SER A 95 9.26 25.27 23.00
CA SER A 95 7.84 25.31 22.58
C SER A 95 7.06 23.99 22.64
N GLY A 96 7.66 22.85 23.00
CA GLY A 96 6.92 21.57 22.99
C GLY A 96 6.43 21.17 21.58
N GLU A 97 7.04 21.75 20.55
CA GLU A 97 6.72 21.54 19.14
C GLU A 97 7.86 20.80 18.43
N THR A 98 7.51 20.13 17.32
CA THR A 98 8.47 19.47 16.45
C THR A 98 8.47 20.14 15.07
N LEU A 99 9.65 20.39 14.49
CA LEU A 99 9.74 20.83 13.09
C LEU A 99 9.58 19.64 12.14
N VAL A 100 8.80 19.85 11.08
CA VAL A 100 8.51 18.84 10.06
C VAL A 100 8.82 19.41 8.68
N ASP A 101 9.64 18.70 7.91
CA ASP A 101 9.81 18.97 6.48
C ASP A 101 8.62 18.38 5.73
N VAL A 102 7.76 19.27 5.21
CA VAL A 102 6.57 18.93 4.42
C VAL A 102 6.79 19.16 2.92
N GLY A 103 8.04 19.33 2.47
CA GLY A 103 8.39 19.52 1.05
C GLY A 103 8.05 20.89 0.49
N LEU A 104 7.92 21.91 1.34
CA LEU A 104 7.70 23.32 0.96
C LEU A 104 9.02 24.10 1.01
N SER A 105 8.97 25.42 0.84
CA SER A 105 10.13 26.30 1.02
C SER A 105 10.54 26.48 2.49
N LYS A 106 9.60 26.27 3.42
CA LYS A 106 9.84 26.36 4.86
C LYS A 106 9.26 25.11 5.54
N ASN A 107 9.93 24.68 6.59
CA ASN A 107 9.44 23.63 7.48
C ASN A 107 8.27 24.17 8.30
N VAL A 108 7.44 23.27 8.82
CA VAL A 108 6.30 23.64 9.67
C VAL A 108 6.49 23.09 11.08
N ALA A 109 6.10 23.88 12.08
CA ALA A 109 6.01 23.39 13.45
C ALA A 109 4.71 22.60 13.63
N VAL A 110 4.76 21.50 14.38
CA VAL A 110 3.59 20.75 14.81
C VAL A 110 3.47 20.73 16.34
N ASN A 111 2.24 20.75 16.85
CA ASN A 111 1.91 20.86 18.27
C ASN A 111 2.12 19.57 19.09
N GLN A 112 3.03 18.69 18.64
CA GLN A 112 3.32 17.39 19.23
C GLN A 112 4.84 17.22 19.32
N VAL A 113 5.31 16.63 20.42
CA VAL A 113 6.72 16.25 20.57
C VAL A 113 6.90 14.86 19.98
N LEU A 114 7.63 14.76 18.87
CA LEU A 114 7.87 13.52 18.15
C LEU A 114 9.37 13.30 17.99
N GLU A 115 9.78 12.03 17.98
CA GLU A 115 11.17 11.70 17.67
C GLU A 115 11.48 12.06 16.21
N PRO A 116 12.73 12.47 15.91
CA PRO A 116 13.15 12.77 14.55
C PRO A 116 13.10 11.56 13.61
N GLY A 117 12.96 11.82 12.31
CA GLY A 117 12.95 10.78 11.27
C GLY A 117 11.62 10.03 11.12
N ILE A 118 10.57 10.45 11.81
CA ILE A 118 9.24 9.86 11.73
C ILE A 118 8.47 10.51 10.56
N ARG A 119 7.92 9.67 9.68
CA ARG A 119 6.99 10.11 8.63
C ARG A 119 5.61 10.38 9.23
N VAL A 120 5.04 11.54 8.95
CA VAL A 120 3.75 12.01 9.49
C VAL A 120 2.88 12.61 8.39
N THR A 121 1.56 12.56 8.59
CA THR A 121 0.60 13.33 7.79
C THR A 121 0.23 14.60 8.55
N VAL A 122 0.43 15.76 7.94
CA VAL A 122 0.18 17.07 8.54
C VAL A 122 -1.06 17.69 7.93
N ALA A 123 -2.00 18.12 8.78
CA ALA A 123 -3.12 18.94 8.36
C ALA A 123 -2.62 20.37 8.07
N MET A 124 -2.68 20.75 6.80
CA MET A 124 -2.19 22.03 6.32
C MET A 124 -3.29 23.12 6.34
N GLY A 125 -4.57 22.73 6.27
CA GLY A 125 -5.67 23.69 6.23
C GLY A 125 -5.57 24.66 5.04
N THR A 126 -6.22 25.82 5.17
CA THR A 126 -6.35 26.80 4.08
C THR A 126 -5.32 27.95 4.16
N ASN A 127 -4.71 28.19 5.33
CA ASN A 127 -3.73 29.26 5.49
C ASN A 127 -2.37 28.87 4.87
N ARG A 128 -1.98 29.62 3.84
CA ARG A 128 -0.72 29.42 3.10
C ARG A 128 0.46 30.22 3.68
N ASN A 129 0.21 31.11 4.64
CA ASN A 129 1.26 31.91 5.24
C ASN A 129 2.06 31.05 6.25
N LEU A 130 3.31 30.76 5.94
CA LEU A 130 4.20 29.94 6.78
C LEU A 130 4.98 30.76 7.83
N ASP A 131 4.89 32.09 7.80
CA ASP A 131 5.80 32.97 8.56
C ASP A 131 5.31 33.33 9.96
N ALA A 132 4.01 33.20 10.19
CA ALA A 132 3.35 33.51 11.46
C ALA A 132 2.22 32.52 11.78
N ASP A 133 2.30 31.31 11.22
CA ASP A 133 1.24 30.32 11.39
C ASP A 133 1.37 29.64 12.76
N PRO A 134 0.25 29.42 13.49
CA PRO A 134 0.26 28.55 14.65
C PRO A 134 0.76 27.15 14.28
N PRO A 135 1.26 26.39 15.26
CA PRO A 135 1.70 25.02 15.03
C PRO A 135 0.56 24.19 14.42
N ARG A 136 0.92 23.40 13.41
CA ARG A 136 0.00 22.51 12.68
C ARG A 136 -0.23 21.22 13.47
N GLN A 137 -1.21 20.45 13.02
CA GLN A 137 -1.56 19.19 13.67
C GLN A 137 -1.11 17.99 12.84
N VAL A 138 -0.45 17.02 13.47
CA VAL A 138 -0.28 15.68 12.91
C VAL A 138 -1.60 14.93 13.04
N VAL A 139 -2.07 14.36 11.93
CA VAL A 139 -3.35 13.68 11.84
C VAL A 139 -3.16 12.22 11.41
N SER A 140 -4.24 11.44 11.56
CA SER A 140 -4.29 10.07 11.03
C SER A 140 -4.06 10.09 9.52
N LEU A 141 -3.35 9.06 9.03
CA LEU A 141 -3.11 8.89 7.59
C LEU A 141 -4.39 8.55 6.81
N LEU A 142 -5.47 8.18 7.51
CA LEU A 142 -6.79 7.97 6.92
C LEU A 142 -7.58 9.27 6.75
N LYS A 143 -7.21 10.34 7.45
CA LYS A 143 -7.97 11.60 7.47
C LYS A 143 -8.10 12.26 6.09
N PRO A 144 -7.06 12.32 5.23
CA PRO A 144 -7.20 12.87 3.87
C PRO A 144 -8.22 12.10 3.03
N MET A 145 -8.33 10.80 3.27
CA MET A 145 -9.27 9.93 2.57
C MET A 145 -10.69 10.07 3.13
N GLU A 146 -10.85 10.11 4.45
CA GLU A 146 -12.14 10.23 5.14
C GLU A 146 -12.79 11.60 4.94
N GLU A 147 -12.02 12.70 5.02
CA GLU A 147 -12.57 14.06 4.96
C GLU A 147 -12.57 14.67 3.57
N ALA A 148 -11.57 14.35 2.73
CA ALA A 148 -11.41 14.95 1.41
C ALA A 148 -11.60 13.96 0.25
N GLY A 149 -11.86 12.68 0.53
CA GLY A 149 -12.02 11.65 -0.50
C GLY A 149 -10.76 11.47 -1.36
N MET A 150 -9.59 11.88 -0.87
CA MET A 150 -8.34 11.85 -1.61
C MET A 150 -7.64 10.51 -1.44
N TYR A 151 -7.17 9.92 -2.54
CA TYR A 151 -6.25 8.80 -2.47
C TYR A 151 -4.93 9.24 -1.84
N TRP A 152 -4.50 8.55 -0.79
CA TRP A 152 -3.34 8.91 0.03
C TRP A 152 -2.25 7.82 0.04
N GLY A 153 -2.06 7.18 -1.11
CA GLY A 153 -1.06 6.12 -1.28
C GLY A 153 -1.51 4.76 -0.76
N TYR A 154 -0.55 3.85 -0.68
CA TYR A 154 -0.76 2.47 -0.20
C TYR A 154 0.24 2.12 0.90
N ARG A 155 -0.07 1.09 1.68
CA ARG A 155 0.87 0.53 2.67
C ARG A 155 1.37 -0.83 2.20
N VAL A 156 2.67 -1.06 2.41
CA VAL A 156 3.32 -2.31 2.01
C VAL A 156 3.62 -3.14 3.26
N ARG A 157 2.98 -4.31 3.33
CA ARG A 157 3.15 -5.30 4.40
C ARG A 157 3.76 -6.58 3.82
N TYR A 158 4.85 -7.02 4.42
CA TYR A 158 5.42 -8.32 4.14
C TYR A 158 4.68 -9.39 4.95
N ALA A 159 4.40 -10.53 4.34
CA ALA A 159 3.81 -11.69 5.02
C ALA A 159 4.61 -12.93 4.61
N SER A 160 5.01 -13.75 5.57
CA SER A 160 5.92 -14.88 5.30
C SER A 160 5.24 -16.04 4.56
N ASN A 161 3.92 -16.13 4.65
CA ASN A 161 3.07 -17.13 4.00
C ASN A 161 1.63 -16.60 3.84
N ILE A 162 0.76 -17.35 3.16
CA ILE A 162 -0.59 -16.88 2.86
C ILE A 162 -1.47 -16.76 4.12
N SER A 163 -1.33 -17.63 5.12
CA SER A 163 -2.09 -17.54 6.38
C SER A 163 -1.77 -16.26 7.17
N SER A 164 -0.50 -15.82 7.17
CA SER A 164 -0.10 -14.55 7.78
C SER A 164 -0.67 -13.32 7.07
N VAL A 165 -1.14 -13.46 5.82
CA VAL A 165 -1.88 -12.39 5.15
C VAL A 165 -3.15 -12.08 5.91
N PHE A 166 -3.91 -13.11 6.24
CA PHE A 166 -5.21 -12.97 6.90
C PHE A 166 -5.04 -12.69 8.40
N LYS A 167 -4.15 -13.45 9.06
CA LYS A 167 -3.96 -13.37 10.52
C LYS A 167 -3.40 -12.03 10.98
N ASP A 168 -2.41 -11.49 10.25
CA ASP A 168 -1.73 -10.24 10.61
C ASP A 168 -2.35 -9.04 9.87
N CYS A 169 -3.66 -9.09 9.64
CA CYS A 169 -4.42 -8.00 9.04
C CYS A 169 -4.39 -6.76 9.96
N PRO A 170 -4.08 -5.56 9.44
CA PRO A 170 -4.01 -4.34 10.25
C PRO A 170 -5.39 -3.78 10.62
N TYR A 171 -6.47 -4.34 10.08
CA TYR A 171 -7.83 -3.87 10.28
C TYR A 171 -8.51 -4.61 11.43
N LYS A 172 -9.19 -3.85 12.30
CA LYS A 172 -10.03 -4.44 13.35
C LYS A 172 -11.19 -5.18 12.68
N GLY A 173 -11.32 -6.48 12.95
CA GLY A 173 -12.30 -7.34 12.26
C GLY A 173 -11.72 -8.12 11.08
N GLY A 174 -10.47 -7.88 10.69
CA GLY A 174 -9.82 -8.58 9.59
C GLY A 174 -10.28 -8.08 8.21
N TYR A 175 -9.99 -8.88 7.19
CA TYR A 175 -10.64 -8.72 5.88
C TYR A 175 -11.96 -9.48 5.93
N ASP A 176 -13.07 -8.80 5.67
CA ASP A 176 -14.42 -9.35 5.74
C ASP A 176 -14.93 -9.88 4.39
N HIS A 177 -14.16 -9.65 3.31
CA HIS A 177 -14.34 -10.36 2.05
C HIS A 177 -13.01 -10.69 1.38
N LEU A 178 -12.84 -11.94 0.97
CA LEU A 178 -11.62 -12.51 0.42
C LEU A 178 -11.85 -13.02 -1.00
N ILE A 179 -11.18 -12.41 -1.99
CA ILE A 179 -11.21 -12.84 -3.38
C ILE A 179 -9.84 -13.38 -3.78
N GLY A 180 -9.77 -14.60 -4.29
CA GLY A 180 -8.60 -15.12 -4.99
C GLY A 180 -8.80 -15.10 -6.50
N THR A 181 -7.74 -14.83 -7.26
CA THR A 181 -7.77 -14.85 -8.72
C THR A 181 -6.98 -16.01 -9.30
N SER A 182 -7.54 -16.73 -10.27
CA SER A 182 -6.88 -17.84 -10.98
C SER A 182 -7.57 -18.14 -12.30
N GLU A 183 -6.83 -18.67 -13.28
CA GLU A 183 -7.43 -19.18 -14.52
C GLU A 183 -8.39 -20.37 -14.28
N HIS A 184 -8.24 -21.08 -13.15
CA HIS A 184 -9.13 -22.16 -12.70
C HIS A 184 -10.33 -21.67 -11.84
N GLY A 185 -10.46 -20.36 -11.67
CA GLY A 185 -11.57 -19.74 -10.95
C GLY A 185 -12.90 -19.80 -11.71
N LEU A 186 -13.97 -19.42 -11.03
CA LEU A 186 -15.29 -19.26 -11.64
C LEU A 186 -15.27 -18.10 -12.63
N VAL A 187 -15.92 -18.29 -13.78
CA VAL A 187 -16.10 -17.26 -14.81
C VAL A 187 -17.44 -16.60 -14.59
N ILE A 188 -17.42 -15.32 -14.22
CA ILE A 188 -18.60 -14.47 -14.05
C ILE A 188 -18.30 -13.16 -14.78
N ASN A 189 -19.26 -12.56 -15.48
CA ASN A 189 -19.03 -11.24 -16.07
C ASN A 189 -18.93 -10.17 -14.98
N SER A 190 -18.06 -9.17 -15.18
CA SER A 190 -17.92 -8.06 -14.21
C SER A 190 -19.25 -7.35 -13.93
N SER A 191 -20.13 -7.22 -14.93
CA SER A 191 -21.48 -6.66 -14.77
C SER A 191 -22.42 -7.50 -13.89
N GLU A 192 -22.18 -8.80 -13.82
CA GLU A 192 -23.02 -9.78 -13.10
C GLU A 192 -22.47 -10.14 -11.72
N LEU A 193 -21.17 -9.90 -11.49
CA LEU A 193 -20.55 -10.17 -10.20
C LEU A 193 -21.14 -9.26 -9.12
N SER A 194 -21.83 -9.86 -8.15
CA SER A 194 -22.33 -9.18 -6.97
C SER A 194 -21.40 -9.46 -5.79
N LEU A 195 -20.84 -8.40 -5.21
CA LEU A 195 -20.08 -8.49 -3.96
C LEU A 195 -21.00 -8.12 -2.79
N PRO A 196 -20.88 -8.79 -1.62
CA PRO A 196 -21.58 -8.37 -0.42
C PRO A 196 -21.09 -6.99 0.04
N ALA A 197 -21.82 -6.35 0.93
CA ALA A 197 -21.30 -5.18 1.65
C ALA A 197 -20.05 -5.60 2.44
N PHE A 198 -18.97 -4.82 2.31
CA PHE A 198 -17.69 -5.10 2.97
C PHE A 198 -17.07 -3.79 3.47
N SER A 199 -16.26 -3.90 4.52
CA SER A 199 -15.40 -2.82 5.02
C SER A 199 -13.97 -2.97 4.51
N HIS A 200 -13.49 -4.22 4.39
CA HIS A 200 -12.10 -4.55 4.11
C HIS A 200 -12.00 -5.74 3.15
N LEU A 201 -12.01 -5.44 1.85
CA LEU A 201 -11.80 -6.41 0.77
C LEU A 201 -10.31 -6.73 0.58
N LEU A 202 -9.98 -8.02 0.47
CA LEU A 202 -8.68 -8.49 0.00
C LEU A 202 -8.83 -9.19 -1.35
N ILE A 203 -8.00 -8.79 -2.32
CA ILE A 203 -7.85 -9.49 -3.61
C ILE A 203 -6.45 -10.09 -3.67
N ALA A 204 -6.37 -11.41 -3.75
CA ALA A 204 -5.13 -12.16 -3.77
C ALA A 204 -4.78 -12.65 -5.18
N PHE A 205 -3.50 -12.59 -5.50
CA PHE A 205 -2.94 -13.01 -6.78
C PHE A 205 -1.86 -14.05 -6.55
N GLY A 206 -1.88 -15.12 -7.36
CA GLY A 206 -0.88 -16.17 -7.35
C GLY A 206 0.41 -15.76 -8.07
N GLY A 207 1.49 -16.49 -7.76
CA GLY A 207 2.71 -16.47 -8.56
C GLY A 207 2.60 -17.39 -9.78
N LEU A 208 3.73 -17.89 -10.26
CA LEU A 208 3.79 -18.78 -11.42
C LEU A 208 2.94 -20.05 -11.27
N ALA A 209 2.85 -20.60 -10.06
CA ALA A 209 2.09 -21.82 -9.76
C ALA A 209 0.71 -21.54 -9.12
N GLY A 210 0.22 -20.30 -9.19
CA GLY A 210 -1.09 -19.93 -8.65
C GLY A 210 -1.10 -19.72 -7.12
N LEU A 211 -2.32 -19.59 -6.58
CA LEU A 211 -2.55 -19.47 -5.12
C LEU A 211 -2.61 -20.84 -4.45
N GLU A 212 -2.88 -21.88 -5.23
CA GLU A 212 -2.92 -23.28 -4.82
C GLU A 212 -1.59 -23.71 -4.21
N GLU A 213 -0.46 -23.41 -4.86
CA GLU A 213 0.90 -23.67 -4.32
C GLU A 213 1.11 -22.93 -2.98
N SER A 214 0.69 -21.67 -2.89
CA SER A 214 0.84 -20.87 -1.66
C SER A 214 0.05 -21.43 -0.48
N ILE A 215 -1.08 -22.10 -0.75
CA ILE A 215 -1.91 -22.77 0.27
C ILE A 215 -1.29 -24.12 0.66
N GLU A 216 -0.83 -24.90 -0.31
CA GLU A 216 -0.23 -26.21 -0.07
C GLU A 216 1.08 -26.11 0.74
N GLU A 217 1.88 -25.07 0.48
CA GLU A 217 3.12 -24.80 1.22
C GLU A 217 2.89 -24.25 2.64
N ASP A 218 1.70 -23.73 2.94
CA ASP A 218 1.37 -23.16 4.24
C ASP A 218 0.87 -24.24 5.21
N SER A 219 1.67 -24.54 6.24
CA SER A 219 1.33 -25.54 7.25
C SER A 219 0.01 -25.28 7.98
N ASN A 220 -0.43 -24.01 8.07
CA ASN A 220 -1.69 -23.65 8.72
C ASN A 220 -2.93 -23.88 7.84
N LEU A 221 -2.74 -24.06 6.54
CA LEU A 221 -3.81 -24.33 5.57
C LEU A 221 -3.66 -25.69 4.89
N LYS A 222 -2.77 -26.54 5.41
CA LYS A 222 -2.48 -27.85 4.83
C LYS A 222 -3.75 -28.67 4.68
N GLY A 223 -3.97 -29.17 3.46
CA GLY A 223 -5.14 -30.00 3.12
C GLY A 223 -6.41 -29.21 2.83
N LYS A 224 -6.41 -27.87 2.93
CA LYS A 224 -7.54 -27.05 2.50
C LYS A 224 -7.54 -26.85 0.99
N ASN A 225 -8.73 -26.84 0.41
CA ASN A 225 -8.89 -26.39 -0.97
C ASN A 225 -8.85 -24.85 -1.04
N VAL A 226 -8.37 -24.28 -2.15
CA VAL A 226 -8.37 -22.82 -2.35
C VAL A 226 -9.76 -22.18 -2.21
N ARG A 227 -10.81 -22.89 -2.60
CA ARG A 227 -12.21 -22.46 -2.47
C ARG A 227 -12.73 -22.48 -1.03
N GLU A 228 -12.00 -23.09 -0.10
CA GLU A 228 -12.29 -23.03 1.34
C GLU A 228 -11.56 -21.89 2.05
N VAL A 229 -10.58 -21.27 1.38
CA VAL A 229 -9.75 -20.18 1.93
C VAL A 229 -10.28 -18.82 1.50
N PHE A 230 -10.83 -18.71 0.29
CA PHE A 230 -11.39 -17.47 -0.27
C PHE A 230 -12.91 -17.55 -0.38
N ASP A 231 -13.61 -16.45 -0.09
CA ASP A 231 -15.07 -16.34 -0.26
C ASP A 231 -15.45 -16.39 -1.75
N SER A 232 -14.56 -15.94 -2.62
CA SER A 232 -14.71 -16.04 -4.07
C SER A 232 -13.39 -16.37 -4.73
N TYR A 233 -13.43 -17.26 -5.72
CA TYR A 233 -12.25 -17.65 -6.49
C TYR A 233 -12.55 -17.54 -7.98
N LEU A 234 -12.00 -16.52 -8.64
CA LEU A 234 -12.49 -16.00 -9.92
C LEU A 234 -11.44 -16.01 -11.01
N ASN A 235 -11.89 -16.31 -12.23
CA ASN A 235 -11.13 -16.06 -13.45
C ASN A 235 -11.59 -14.71 -14.03
N THR A 236 -10.71 -13.71 -13.99
CA THR A 236 -10.97 -12.34 -14.44
C THR A 236 -10.63 -12.10 -15.90
N CYS A 237 -10.04 -13.09 -16.59
CA CYS A 237 -9.68 -13.02 -18.01
C CYS A 237 -10.00 -14.36 -18.71
N PRO A 238 -11.30 -14.70 -18.86
CA PRO A 238 -11.69 -15.91 -19.57
C PRO A 238 -11.25 -15.84 -21.03
N HIS A 239 -10.96 -17.00 -21.62
CA HIS A 239 -10.49 -17.13 -23.01
C HIS A 239 -9.16 -16.41 -23.29
N GLN A 240 -8.28 -16.31 -22.28
CA GLN A 240 -6.92 -15.80 -22.49
C GLN A 240 -6.24 -16.54 -23.66
N GLY A 241 -5.64 -15.78 -24.58
CA GLY A 241 -4.92 -16.34 -25.72
C GLY A 241 -3.50 -16.79 -25.40
N SER A 242 -2.95 -16.34 -24.27
CA SER A 242 -1.67 -16.80 -23.75
C SER A 242 -1.85 -17.98 -22.81
N ARG A 243 -0.85 -18.86 -22.74
CA ARG A 243 -0.84 -19.96 -21.76
C ARG A 243 -0.81 -19.44 -20.32
N THR A 244 -0.20 -18.28 -20.10
CA THR A 244 -0.03 -17.70 -18.77
C THR A 244 -0.18 -16.20 -18.87
N ILE A 245 -0.88 -15.62 -17.89
CA ILE A 245 -0.90 -14.18 -17.62
C ILE A 245 0.03 -13.95 -16.43
N ARG A 246 1.06 -13.11 -16.59
CA ARG A 246 2.00 -12.85 -15.48
C ARG A 246 1.30 -12.06 -14.38
N THR A 247 1.73 -12.21 -13.13
CA THR A 247 1.08 -11.58 -11.97
C THR A 247 0.93 -10.06 -12.12
N GLU A 248 1.91 -9.38 -12.68
CA GLU A 248 1.87 -7.93 -12.95
C GLU A 248 0.85 -7.53 -14.01
N GLU A 249 0.55 -8.39 -15.00
CA GLU A 249 -0.50 -8.17 -16.00
C GLU A 249 -1.88 -8.48 -15.38
N ALA A 250 -1.96 -9.60 -14.64
CA ALA A 250 -3.16 -10.05 -13.97
C ALA A 250 -3.69 -9.00 -12.97
N ILE A 251 -2.80 -8.30 -12.27
CA ILE A 251 -3.20 -7.23 -11.35
C ILE A 251 -3.97 -6.13 -12.09
N PHE A 252 -3.48 -5.64 -13.23
CA PHE A 252 -4.18 -4.60 -13.97
C PHE A 252 -5.52 -5.08 -14.54
N ILE A 253 -5.54 -6.28 -15.14
CA ILE A 253 -6.75 -6.86 -15.72
C ILE A 253 -7.82 -7.07 -14.63
N SER A 254 -7.44 -7.71 -13.53
CA SER A 254 -8.36 -8.02 -12.44
C SER A 254 -8.87 -6.76 -11.74
N LEU A 255 -8.02 -5.77 -11.48
CA LEU A 255 -8.48 -4.53 -10.81
C LEU A 255 -9.45 -3.74 -11.69
N GLN A 256 -9.23 -3.73 -13.01
CA GLN A 256 -10.20 -3.16 -13.94
C GLN A 256 -11.50 -3.95 -13.94
N TYR A 257 -11.42 -5.28 -13.95
CA TYR A 257 -12.58 -6.17 -13.86
C TYR A 257 -13.39 -5.93 -12.57
N PHE A 258 -12.73 -5.71 -11.43
CA PHE A 258 -13.40 -5.51 -10.14
C PHE A 258 -13.92 -4.09 -9.90
N GLN A 259 -13.57 -3.12 -10.75
CA GLN A 259 -13.95 -1.72 -10.56
C GLN A 259 -15.47 -1.56 -10.38
N ASP A 260 -16.26 -2.06 -11.33
CA ASP A 260 -17.72 -1.92 -11.30
C ASP A 260 -18.37 -2.71 -10.15
N PRO A 261 -18.05 -4.00 -9.92
CA PRO A 261 -18.53 -4.75 -8.75
C PRO A 261 -18.26 -4.06 -7.41
N ILE A 262 -17.04 -3.56 -7.21
CA ILE A 262 -16.65 -2.87 -5.98
C ILE A 262 -17.45 -1.58 -5.83
N ASN A 263 -17.57 -0.77 -6.88
CA ASN A 263 -18.33 0.47 -6.82
C ASN A 263 -19.80 0.21 -6.47
N ARG A 264 -20.43 -0.81 -7.09
CA ARG A 264 -21.82 -1.19 -6.75
C ARG A 264 -21.96 -1.57 -5.28
N ALA A 265 -21.04 -2.38 -4.76
CA ALA A 265 -21.06 -2.79 -3.35
C ALA A 265 -20.87 -1.61 -2.39
N LEU A 266 -19.97 -0.66 -2.71
CA LEU A 266 -19.74 0.52 -1.87
C LEU A 266 -20.92 1.52 -1.90
N HIS A 267 -21.59 1.67 -3.04
CA HIS A 267 -22.76 2.55 -3.15
C HIS A 267 -24.03 1.94 -2.53
N GLY A 268 -24.16 0.61 -2.51
CA GLY A 268 -25.29 -0.09 -1.88
C GLY A 268 -25.35 0.05 -0.34
N VAL A 269 -24.27 0.53 0.30
CA VAL A 269 -24.18 0.72 1.77
C VAL A 269 -24.68 2.10 2.22
N GLN A 270 -24.96 3.03 1.29
CA GLN A 270 -25.39 4.41 1.60
C GLN A 270 -26.93 4.59 1.74
N HIS A 271 -27.70 3.50 1.85
CA HIS A 271 -29.15 3.54 2.04
C HIS A 271 -29.59 2.80 3.31
#